data_AF-X5PEZ5-F1
#
_entry.id   AF-X5PEZ5-F1
#
_cell.length_a   1.000
_cell.length_b   1.000
_cell.length_c   1.000
_cell.angle_alpha   90.00
_cell.angle_beta   90.00
_cell.angle_gamma   90.00
#
_symmetry.space_group_name_H-M   'P 1'
#
loop_
_entity.id
_entity.type
_entity.pdbx_description
1 polymer ?
#
loop_
_entity_poly.entity_id
_entity_poly.type
_entity_poly.pdbx_seq_one_letter_code
_entity_poly.pdbx_strand_id
1 'polypeptide(L)'
;MVGGQTLDLEAERNRPDEAGIVRLQAMKTGALIRYACEAGAIIAGAAPQDRDRLAEFGSAVGLAFQLADDLLDLTADASQMGKATGKDAAAGKATLVALHGANWARSQLHGLVKQAHELLEPYGEQAALLKAAASFVAIRNN
;
A
#
# COMPACT_ATOMS: atom_id res chain seq x y z
N MET A 1 6.02 4.47 -11.07
CA MET A 1 6.77 3.20 -10.93
C MET A 1 8.28 3.42 -11.00
N VAL A 2 8.87 3.75 -12.16
CA VAL A 2 10.34 3.82 -12.34
C VAL A 2 11.02 4.77 -11.35
N GLY A 3 10.50 5.99 -11.16
CA GLY A 3 11.06 6.91 -10.17
C GLY A 3 10.98 6.40 -8.72
N GLY A 4 9.96 5.60 -8.39
CA GLY A 4 9.90 4.93 -7.09
C GLY A 4 10.93 3.83 -6.94
N GLN A 5 11.24 3.09 -8.01
CA GLN A 5 12.33 2.12 -8.03
C GLN A 5 13.71 2.79 -7.90
N THR A 6 13.89 3.98 -8.47
CA THR A 6 15.12 4.77 -8.27
C THR A 6 15.29 5.16 -6.79
N LEU A 7 14.23 5.68 -6.16
CA LEU A 7 14.25 6.02 -4.73
C LEU A 7 14.52 4.80 -3.83
N ASP A 8 14.00 3.64 -4.20
CA ASP A 8 14.23 2.37 -3.50
C ASP A 8 15.69 1.93 -3.53
N LEU A 9 16.35 2.04 -4.68
CA LEU A 9 17.79 1.76 -4.80
C LEU A 9 18.64 2.80 -4.06
N GLU A 10 18.22 4.06 -4.02
CA GLU A 10 18.88 5.10 -3.25
C GLU A 10 18.75 4.88 -1.74
N ALA A 11 17.61 4.34 -1.29
CA ALA A 11 17.32 4.08 0.13
C ALA A 11 18.29 3.07 0.77
N GLU A 12 18.91 2.19 -0.02
CA GLU A 12 19.97 1.27 0.44
C GLU A 12 21.24 2.01 0.88
N ARG A 13 21.50 3.18 0.28
CA ARG A 13 22.70 4.00 0.56
C ARG A 13 22.38 5.12 1.54
N ASN A 14 21.23 5.77 1.35
CA ASN A 14 20.77 6.90 2.14
C ASN A 14 19.36 6.60 2.63
N ARG A 15 19.24 6.15 3.89
CA ARG A 15 17.94 5.81 4.45
C ARG A 15 17.02 7.04 4.45
N PRO A 16 15.84 6.97 3.79
CA PRO A 16 14.88 8.07 3.79
C PRO A 16 14.26 8.26 5.17
N ASP A 17 13.78 9.46 5.43
CA ASP A 17 12.85 9.72 6.53
C ASP A 17 11.45 9.16 6.21
N GLU A 18 10.53 9.25 7.17
CA GLU A 18 9.17 8.73 7.01
C GLU A 18 8.46 9.30 5.78
N ALA A 19 8.60 10.61 5.53
CA ALA A 19 8.04 11.26 4.35
C ALA A 19 8.64 10.71 3.04
N GLY A 20 9.95 10.44 3.03
CA GLY A 20 10.64 9.79 1.93
C GLY A 20 10.15 8.36 1.67
N ILE A 21 9.89 7.59 2.73
CA ILE A 21 9.33 6.23 2.61
C ILE A 21 7.94 6.28 1.99
N VAL A 22 7.06 7.16 2.49
CA VAL A 22 5.70 7.33 1.92
C VAL A 22 5.78 7.70 0.44
N ARG A 23 6.66 8.63 0.07
CA ARG A 23 6.85 9.05 -1.32
C ARG A 23 7.34 7.90 -2.19
N LEU A 24 8.35 7.15 -1.73
CA LEU A 24 8.89 5.98 -2.43
C LEU A 24 7.77 4.98 -2.71
N GLN A 25 7.02 4.60 -1.68
CA GLN A 25 5.94 3.60 -1.78
C GLN A 25 4.82 4.07 -2.73
N ALA A 26 4.40 5.33 -2.62
CA ALA A 26 3.42 5.93 -3.50
C ALA A 26 3.88 5.92 -4.97
N MET A 27 5.17 6.19 -5.23
CA MET A 27 5.70 6.22 -6.59
C MET A 27 5.99 4.82 -7.17
N LYS A 28 6.46 3.88 -6.35
CA LYS A 28 6.89 2.55 -6.78
C LYS A 28 5.67 1.66 -7.03
N THR A 29 4.81 1.55 -6.04
CA THR A 29 3.69 0.60 -6.00
C THR A 29 2.35 1.32 -6.19
N GLY A 30 2.10 2.37 -5.41
CA GLY A 30 0.80 3.06 -5.40
C GLY A 30 0.40 3.66 -6.75
N ALA A 31 1.35 4.19 -7.52
CA ALA A 31 1.08 4.90 -8.76
C ALA A 31 0.38 4.05 -9.82
N LEU A 32 0.77 2.77 -9.96
CA LEU A 32 0.14 1.88 -10.95
C LEU A 32 -1.24 1.40 -10.50
N ILE A 33 -1.41 1.14 -9.20
CA ILE A 33 -2.71 0.75 -8.64
C ILE A 33 -3.70 1.92 -8.76
N ARG A 34 -3.28 3.14 -8.39
CA ARG A 34 -4.03 4.38 -8.60
C ARG A 34 -4.48 4.51 -10.06
N TYR A 35 -3.53 4.39 -10.99
CA TYR A 35 -3.83 4.53 -12.41
C TYR A 35 -4.79 3.42 -12.91
N ALA A 36 -4.64 2.18 -12.46
CA ALA A 36 -5.55 1.10 -12.86
C ALA A 36 -7.00 1.39 -12.46
N CYS A 37 -7.24 1.96 -11.27
CA CYS A 37 -8.57 2.37 -10.83
C CYS A 37 -9.10 3.58 -11.62
N GLU A 38 -8.26 4.59 -11.85
CA GLU A 38 -8.61 5.80 -12.61
C GLU A 38 -8.88 5.51 -14.10
N ALA A 39 -8.12 4.57 -14.69
CA ALA A 39 -8.21 4.24 -16.12
C ALA A 39 -9.59 3.72 -16.51
N GLY A 40 -10.25 2.93 -15.66
CA GLY A 40 -11.62 2.48 -15.91
C GLY A 40 -12.61 3.63 -16.05
N ALA A 41 -12.46 4.65 -15.19
CA ALA A 41 -13.28 5.87 -15.23
C ALA A 41 -13.03 6.70 -16.50
N ILE A 42 -11.77 6.78 -16.93
CA ILE A 42 -11.38 7.48 -18.17
C ILE A 42 -12.00 6.79 -19.39
N ILE A 43 -11.85 5.47 -19.50
CA ILE A 43 -12.37 4.68 -20.62
C ILE A 43 -13.90 4.77 -20.70
N ALA A 44 -14.58 4.75 -19.56
CA ALA A 44 -16.03 4.88 -19.49
C ALA A 44 -16.54 6.30 -19.78
N GLY A 45 -15.66 7.29 -19.93
CA GLY A 45 -16.06 8.68 -20.11
C GLY A 45 -16.72 9.29 -18.87
N ALA A 46 -16.40 8.78 -17.67
CA ALA A 46 -17.01 9.21 -16.42
C ALA A 46 -16.76 10.70 -16.13
N ALA A 47 -17.62 11.29 -15.29
CA ALA A 47 -17.49 12.67 -14.85
C ALA A 47 -16.16 12.88 -14.08
N PRO A 48 -15.59 14.10 -14.07
CA PRO A 48 -14.34 14.38 -13.37
C PRO A 48 -14.35 13.95 -11.90
N GLN A 49 -15.47 14.16 -11.20
CA GLN A 49 -15.65 13.79 -9.80
C GLN A 49 -15.51 12.27 -9.56
N ASP A 50 -15.99 11.44 -10.49
CA ASP A 50 -15.85 9.99 -10.41
C ASP A 50 -14.42 9.53 -10.69
N ARG A 51 -13.73 10.22 -11.63
CA ARG A 51 -12.32 9.95 -11.91
C ARG A 51 -11.46 10.25 -10.69
N ASP A 52 -11.66 11.41 -10.06
CA ASP A 52 -10.92 11.82 -8.86
C ASP A 52 -11.18 10.86 -7.70
N ARG A 53 -12.45 10.46 -7.50
CA ARG A 53 -12.86 9.49 -6.49
C ARG A 53 -12.21 8.12 -6.69
N LEU A 54 -12.17 7.62 -7.93
CA LEU A 54 -11.54 6.34 -8.25
C LEU A 54 -10.01 6.40 -8.18
N ALA A 55 -9.41 7.56 -8.47
CA ALA A 55 -8.00 7.80 -8.23
C ALA A 55 -7.67 7.82 -6.73
N GLU A 56 -8.49 8.44 -5.89
CA GLU A 56 -8.32 8.42 -4.43
C GLU A 56 -8.48 7.01 -3.88
N PHE A 57 -9.51 6.27 -4.34
CA PHE A 57 -9.70 4.86 -4.01
C PHE A 57 -8.46 4.04 -4.34
N GLY A 58 -7.93 4.16 -5.57
CA GLY A 58 -6.73 3.43 -5.97
C GLY A 58 -5.47 3.85 -5.20
N SER A 59 -5.40 5.10 -4.73
CA SER A 59 -4.30 5.56 -3.86
C SER A 59 -4.37 4.90 -2.48
N ALA A 60 -5.56 4.83 -1.87
CA ALA A 60 -5.78 4.15 -0.60
C ALA A 60 -5.47 2.65 -0.69
N VAL A 61 -5.95 1.98 -1.75
CA VAL A 61 -5.65 0.56 -2.01
C VAL A 61 -4.16 0.35 -2.27
N GLY A 62 -3.50 1.25 -2.99
CA GLY A 62 -2.07 1.17 -3.27
C GLY A 62 -1.22 1.26 -2.00
N LEU A 63 -1.57 2.16 -1.08
CA LEU A 63 -0.91 2.24 0.22
C LEU A 63 -1.19 1.00 1.09
N ALA A 64 -2.44 0.54 1.11
CA ALA A 64 -2.81 -0.67 1.84
C ALA A 64 -2.04 -1.89 1.33
N PHE A 65 -1.85 -2.01 0.01
CA PHE A 65 -1.09 -3.10 -0.60
C PHE A 65 0.35 -3.14 -0.09
N GLN A 66 1.02 -1.98 -0.06
CA GLN A 66 2.40 -1.90 0.40
C GLN A 66 2.53 -2.14 1.90
N LEU A 67 1.63 -1.60 2.73
CA LEU A 67 1.63 -1.87 4.16
C LEU A 67 1.37 -3.34 4.50
N ALA A 68 0.50 -4.01 3.74
CA ALA A 68 0.26 -5.44 3.88
C ALA A 68 1.51 -6.24 3.48
N ASP A 69 2.20 -5.84 2.39
CA ASP A 69 3.45 -6.45 1.93
C ASP A 69 4.53 -6.37 3.01
N ASP A 70 4.79 -5.15 3.50
CA ASP A 70 5.80 -4.89 4.52
C ASP A 70 5.49 -5.62 5.85
N LEU A 71 4.19 -5.80 6.17
CA LEU A 71 3.74 -6.57 7.35
C LEU A 71 3.95 -8.07 7.17
N LEU A 72 3.68 -8.60 5.98
CA LEU A 72 3.95 -10.00 5.65
C LEU A 72 5.46 -10.28 5.74
N ASP A 73 6.28 -9.42 5.16
CA ASP A 73 7.75 -9.51 5.24
C ASP A 73 8.24 -9.49 6.69
N LEU A 74 7.79 -8.52 7.50
CA LEU A 74 8.21 -8.42 8.91
C LEU A 74 7.83 -9.66 9.72
N THR A 75 6.64 -10.21 9.49
CA THR A 75 6.15 -11.39 10.25
C THR A 75 6.77 -12.69 9.77
N ALA A 76 7.06 -12.81 8.47
CA ALA A 76 7.84 -13.91 7.91
C ALA A 76 9.26 -13.90 8.47
N ASP A 77 9.93 -12.75 8.46
CA ASP A 77 11.29 -12.57 9.00
C ASP A 77 11.35 -12.90 10.49
N ALA A 78 10.35 -12.51 11.29
CA ALA A 78 10.31 -12.88 12.72
C ALA A 78 10.28 -14.41 12.92
N SER A 79 9.55 -15.14 12.07
CA SER A 79 9.51 -16.61 12.11
C SER A 79 10.83 -17.25 11.66
N GLN A 80 11.55 -16.62 10.73
CA GLN A 80 12.83 -17.09 10.21
C GLN A 80 14.02 -16.69 11.09
N MET A 81 13.99 -15.52 11.74
CA MET A 81 14.98 -15.07 12.74
C MET A 81 14.97 -15.94 14.00
N GLY A 82 13.85 -16.60 14.33
CA GLY A 82 13.85 -17.68 15.32
C GLY A 82 14.79 -18.85 14.96
N LYS A 83 15.23 -18.94 13.69
CA LYS A 83 16.19 -19.93 13.16
C LYS A 83 17.54 -19.32 12.75
N ALA A 84 17.63 -18.01 12.49
CA ALA A 84 18.86 -17.33 12.06
C ALA A 84 19.47 -16.48 13.20
N THR A 85 20.74 -16.69 13.51
CA THR A 85 21.46 -15.96 14.57
C THR A 85 21.53 -14.45 14.30
N GLY A 86 21.32 -13.62 15.34
CA GLY A 86 21.03 -12.18 15.28
C GLY A 86 22.06 -11.19 14.72
N LYS A 87 22.94 -11.59 13.81
CA LYS A 87 23.87 -10.68 13.10
C LYS A 87 23.28 -10.08 11.80
N ASP A 88 22.23 -10.66 11.24
CA ASP A 88 21.67 -10.24 9.93
C ASP A 88 20.53 -9.20 10.01
N ALA A 89 20.02 -8.88 11.22
CA ALA A 89 18.85 -8.00 11.41
C ALA A 89 19.06 -6.53 11.05
N ALA A 90 20.30 -6.08 10.81
CA ALA A 90 20.64 -4.67 10.58
C ALA A 90 20.43 -4.19 9.13
N ALA A 91 20.22 -5.11 8.18
CA ALA A 91 20.05 -4.82 6.76
C ALA A 91 18.60 -4.48 6.34
N GLY A 92 17.66 -4.42 7.29
CA GLY A 92 16.24 -4.23 7.00
C GLY A 92 15.93 -2.96 6.19
N LYS A 93 15.02 -3.10 5.22
CA LYS A 93 14.46 -1.99 4.42
C LYS A 93 13.82 -0.94 5.34
N ALA A 94 13.94 0.34 4.98
CA ALA A 94 13.24 1.43 5.63
C ALA A 94 11.75 1.39 5.23
N THR A 95 10.94 0.62 5.96
CA THR A 95 9.48 0.54 5.77
C THR A 95 8.73 1.20 6.92
N LEU A 96 7.50 1.64 6.67
CA LEU A 96 6.65 2.21 7.72
C LEU A 96 6.34 1.18 8.81
N VAL A 97 6.20 -0.09 8.43
CA VAL A 97 5.93 -1.18 9.37
C VAL A 97 7.16 -1.48 10.24
N ALA A 98 8.38 -1.37 9.71
CA ALA A 98 9.60 -1.48 10.51
C ALA A 98 9.76 -0.30 11.49
N LEU A 99 9.29 0.89 11.12
CA LEU A 99 9.34 2.09 11.97
C LEU A 99 8.32 2.04 13.12
N HIS A 100 7.08 1.67 12.83
CA HIS A 100 5.96 1.81 13.77
C HIS A 100 5.46 0.47 14.35
N GLY A 101 5.89 -0.65 13.78
CA GLY A 101 5.53 -2.00 14.21
C GLY A 101 4.21 -2.53 13.65
N ALA A 102 4.00 -3.83 13.85
CA ALA A 102 2.89 -4.59 13.26
C ALA A 102 1.49 -4.12 13.70
N ASN A 103 1.33 -3.70 14.96
CA ASN A 103 0.03 -3.25 15.47
C ASN A 103 -0.41 -1.93 14.83
N TRP A 104 0.53 -1.00 14.63
CA TRP A 104 0.28 0.23 13.91
C TRP A 104 -0.13 -0.07 12.47
N ALA A 105 0.59 -0.96 11.78
CA ALA A 105 0.29 -1.33 10.40
C ALA A 105 -1.13 -1.91 10.25
N ARG A 106 -1.55 -2.81 11.14
CA ARG A 106 -2.92 -3.35 11.16
C ARG A 106 -3.97 -2.26 11.35
N SER A 107 -3.72 -1.30 12.24
CA SER A 107 -4.61 -0.15 12.44
C SER A 107 -4.72 0.72 11.18
N GLN A 108 -3.59 0.98 10.50
CA GLN A 108 -3.59 1.74 9.25
C GLN A 108 -4.32 1.00 8.14
N LEU A 109 -4.11 -0.32 8.00
CA LEU A 109 -4.82 -1.15 7.04
C LEU A 109 -6.34 -1.10 7.24
N HIS A 110 -6.82 -1.19 8.49
CA HIS A 110 -8.23 -1.02 8.80
C HIS A 110 -8.76 0.37 8.39
N GLY A 111 -7.99 1.43 8.66
CA GLY A 111 -8.34 2.80 8.26
C GLY A 111 -8.44 2.96 6.75
N LEU A 112 -7.48 2.41 6.00
CA LEU A 112 -7.44 2.48 4.54
C LEU A 112 -8.57 1.70 3.88
N VAL A 113 -8.92 0.52 4.40
CA VAL A 113 -10.09 -0.23 3.92
C VAL A 113 -11.38 0.56 4.17
N LYS A 114 -11.53 1.15 5.36
CA LYS A 114 -12.69 1.99 5.67
C LYS A 114 -12.80 3.18 4.73
N GLN A 115 -11.70 3.91 4.50
CA GLN A 115 -11.65 5.02 3.54
C GLN A 115 -12.02 4.54 2.12
N ALA A 116 -11.46 3.42 1.67
CA ALA A 116 -11.74 2.86 0.35
C ALA A 116 -13.23 2.50 0.19
N HIS A 117 -13.88 1.98 1.23
CA HIS A 117 -15.31 1.68 1.22
C HIS A 117 -16.14 2.96 1.18
N GLU A 118 -15.82 3.95 2.01
CA GLU A 118 -16.49 5.26 2.05
C GLU A 118 -16.43 5.99 0.70
N LEU A 119 -15.29 5.94 0.02
CA LEU A 119 -15.13 6.51 -1.32
C LEU A 119 -16.05 5.86 -2.35
N LEU A 120 -16.43 4.60 -2.16
CA LEU A 120 -17.27 3.84 -3.08
C LEU A 120 -18.77 3.85 -2.74
N GLU A 121 -19.18 4.48 -1.63
CA GLU A 121 -20.59 4.51 -1.21
C GLU A 121 -21.57 5.02 -2.29
N PRO A 122 -21.26 6.07 -3.08
CA PRO A 122 -22.20 6.55 -4.09
C PRO A 122 -22.52 5.56 -5.22
N TYR A 123 -21.67 4.54 -5.41
CA TYR A 123 -21.89 3.50 -6.42
C TYR A 123 -22.74 2.32 -5.87
N GLY A 124 -23.02 2.29 -4.57
CA GLY A 124 -23.81 1.25 -3.93
C GLY A 124 -23.31 -0.16 -4.24
N GLU A 125 -24.24 -1.06 -4.58
CA GLU A 125 -23.95 -2.47 -4.89
C GLU A 125 -23.04 -2.66 -6.11
N GLN A 126 -22.99 -1.70 -7.03
CA GLN A 126 -22.12 -1.81 -8.22
C GLN A 126 -20.63 -1.81 -7.85
N ALA A 127 -20.28 -1.23 -6.69
CA ALA A 127 -18.91 -1.22 -6.20
C ALA A 127 -18.55 -2.41 -5.30
N ALA A 128 -19.44 -3.41 -5.14
CA ALA A 128 -19.20 -4.55 -4.27
C ALA A 128 -17.87 -5.28 -4.55
N LEU A 129 -17.52 -5.46 -5.83
CA LEU A 129 -16.25 -6.09 -6.23
C LEU A 129 -15.03 -5.25 -5.83
N LEU A 130 -15.09 -3.93 -5.98
CA LEU A 130 -13.99 -3.04 -5.60
C LEU A 130 -13.84 -2.94 -4.08
N LYS A 131 -14.95 -2.91 -3.33
CA LYS A 131 -14.94 -2.99 -1.86
C LYS A 131 -14.33 -4.31 -1.38
N ALA A 132 -14.70 -5.43 -2.01
CA ALA A 132 -14.12 -6.74 -1.71
C ALA A 132 -12.62 -6.80 -2.03
N ALA A 133 -12.18 -6.22 -3.16
CA ALA A 133 -10.77 -6.13 -3.52
C ALA A 133 -9.96 -5.31 -2.51
N ALA A 134 -10.47 -4.16 -2.06
CA ALA A 134 -9.83 -3.35 -1.02
C ALA A 134 -9.66 -4.13 0.30
N SER A 135 -10.72 -4.83 0.73
CA SER A 135 -10.64 -5.69 1.93
C SER A 135 -9.65 -6.83 1.75
N PHE A 136 -9.65 -7.50 0.60
CA PHE A 136 -8.74 -8.59 0.29
C PHE A 136 -7.27 -8.15 0.40
N VAL A 137 -6.93 -6.99 -0.17
CA VAL A 137 -5.56 -6.45 -0.12
C VAL A 137 -5.04 -6.31 1.32
N ALA A 138 -5.90 -5.94 2.28
CA ALA A 138 -5.51 -5.75 3.66
C ALA A 138 -5.38 -7.06 4.47
N ILE A 139 -6.04 -8.14 4.06
CA ILE A 139 -6.06 -9.43 4.78
C ILE A 139 -5.31 -10.55 4.06
N ARG A 140 -4.68 -10.26 2.93
CA ARG A 140 -3.95 -11.25 2.14
C ARG A 140 -2.83 -11.88 2.97
N ASN A 141 -2.62 -13.18 2.73
CA ASN A 141 -1.61 -13.99 3.42
C ASN A 141 -0.42 -14.37 2.53
N ASN A 142 -0.38 -13.85 1.29
CA ASN A 142 0.67 -14.03 0.30
C ASN A 142 0.70 -12.89 -0.73
#